data_AF-A0A496S7X2-F1
#
_entry.id   AF-A0A496S7X2-F1
#
_cell.length_a   1.000
_cell.length_b   1.000
_cell.length_c   1.000
_cell.angle_alpha   90.00
_cell.angle_beta   90.00
_cell.angle_gamma   90.00
#
_symmetry.space_group_name_H-M   'P 1'
#
loop_
_entity.id
_entity.type
_entity.pdbx_description
1 polymer ?
#
loop_
_entity_poly.entity_id
_entity_poly.type
_entity_poly.pdbx_seq_one_letter_code
_entity_poly.pdbx_strand_id
1 'polypeptide(L)' 'MRDKLIHDYFGVDINAVWATAKKDIPILKTELKQILKDIEGSD' A
#
# COMPACT_ATOMS: atom_id res chain seq x y z
N MET A 1 8.70 0.79 1.98
CA MET A 1 8.74 0.72 3.46
C MET A 1 9.10 -0.65 4.03
N ARG A 2 8.76 -1.76 3.37
CA ARG A 2 9.10 -3.11 3.83
C ARG A 2 10.54 -3.25 4.33
N ASP A 3 11.51 -2.87 3.51
CA ASP A 3 12.92 -3.11 3.84
C ASP A 3 13.37 -2.28 5.04
N LYS A 4 12.88 -1.04 5.14
CA LYS A 4 13.13 -0.16 6.30
C LYS A 4 12.49 -0.67 7.57
N LEU A 5 11.26 -1.20 7.50
CA LEU A 5 10.56 -1.73 8.67
C LEU A 5 11.15 -3.04 9.20
N ILE A 6 11.82 -3.83 8.35
CA ILE A 6 12.39 -5.14 8.71
C ILE A 6 13.87 -5.03 9.10
N HIS A 7 14.64 -4.16 8.45
CA HIS A 7 16.09 -4.09 8.63
C HIS A 7 16.57 -2.84 9.39
N ASP A 8 15.85 -1.72 9.32
CA ASP A 8 16.25 -0.42 9.88
C ASP A 8 15.14 0.15 10.80
N TYR A 9 14.66 -0.65 11.76
CA TYR A 9 13.48 -0.30 12.55
C TYR A 9 13.69 0.87 13.54
N PHE A 10 14.94 1.19 13.88
CA PHE A 10 15.27 2.40 14.65
C PHE A 10 15.24 3.64 13.76
N GLY A 11 14.54 4.69 14.22
CA GLY A 11 14.42 5.95 13.47
C GLY A 11 13.37 5.92 12.36
N VAL A 12 12.50 4.91 12.34
CA VAL A 12 11.33 4.88 11.46
C VAL A 12 10.38 6.02 11.82
N ASP A 13 9.98 6.79 10.81
CA ASP A 13 8.93 7.80 10.96
C ASP A 13 7.56 7.12 11.09
N ILE A 14 7.04 7.07 12.32
CA ILE A 14 5.76 6.45 12.64
C ILE A 14 4.58 7.19 11.99
N ASN A 15 4.67 8.50 11.78
CA ASN A 15 3.61 9.25 11.11
C ASN A 15 3.52 8.87 9.64
N ALA A 16 4.67 8.67 8.98
CA ALA A 16 4.72 8.18 7.61
C ALA A 16 4.13 6.75 7.51
N VAL A 17 4.49 5.86 8.43
CA VAL A 17 3.93 4.49 8.48
C VAL A 17 2.41 4.53 8.66
N TRP A 18 1.91 5.35 9.59
CA TRP A 18 0.47 5.49 9.84
C TRP A 18 -0.27 6.07 8.64
N ALA A 19 0.29 7.09 7.99
CA ALA A 19 -0.27 7.68 6.78
C ALA A 19 -0.38 6.65 5.66
N THR A 20 0.67 5.88 5.38
CA THR A 20 0.60 4.84 4.36
C THR A 20 -0.38 3.75 4.72
N ALA A 21 -0.44 3.32 5.98
CA ALA A 21 -1.39 2.29 6.40
C ALA A 21 -2.86 2.72 6.24
N LYS A 22 -3.17 4.00 6.51
CA LYS A 22 -4.55 4.51 6.52
C LYS A 22 -4.98 5.20 5.22
N LYS A 23 -4.05 5.69 4.42
CA LYS A 23 -4.35 6.46 3.19
C LYS A 23 -3.92 5.68 1.96
N ASP A 24 -2.64 5.39 1.84
CA ASP A 24 -2.06 4.85 0.60
C ASP A 24 -2.50 3.41 0.33
N ILE A 25 -2.49 2.53 1.35
CA ILE A 25 -2.88 1.12 1.17
C ILE A 25 -4.36 0.98 0.75
N PRO A 26 -5.34 1.69 1.36
CA PRO A 26 -6.72 1.66 0.88
C PRO A 26 -6.92 2.17 -0.56
N ILE A 27 -6.19 3.22 -0.96
CA ILE A 27 -6.20 3.72 -2.33
C ILE A 27 -5.70 2.64 -3.28
N LEU A 28 -4.51 2.08 -3.00
CA LEU A 28 -3.91 1.01 -3.79
C LEU A 28 -4.83 -0.21 -3.91
N LYS A 29 -5.53 -0.58 -2.83
CA LYS A 29 -6.50 -1.68 -2.86
C LYS A 29 -7.67 -1.40 -3.81
N THR A 30 -8.10 -0.15 -3.90
CA THR A 30 -9.20 0.25 -4.80
C THR A 30 -8.74 0.20 -6.25
N GLU A 31 -7.55 0.74 -6.54
CA GLU A 31 -6.93 0.70 -7.87
C GLU A 31 -6.72 -0.74 -8.35
N LEU A 32 -6.19 -1.62 -7.48
CA LEU A 32 -6.02 -3.05 -7.80
C LEU A 32 -7.35 -3.73 -8.15
N LYS A 33 -8.43 -3.43 -7.41
CA LYS A 33 -9.75 -3.99 -7.72
C LYS A 33 -10.27 -3.52 -9.07
N GLN A 34 -10.00 -2.27 -9.44
CA GLN A 34 -10.40 -1.75 -10.75
C GLN A 34 -9.63 -2.48 -11.86
N ILE A 35 -8.31 -2.62 -11.71
CA ILE A 35 -7.47 -3.35 -12.67
C ILE A 35 -7.94 -4.80 -12.82
N LEU A 36 -8.24 -5.49 -11.72
CA LEU A 36 -8.76 -6.87 -11.77
C LEU A 36 -10.10 -6.95 -12.51
N LYS A 37 -11.01 -6.01 -12.27
CA LYS A 37 -12.28 -5.92 -12.98
C LYS A 37 -12.09 -5.67 -14.48
N ASP A 38 -11.13 -4.81 -14.85
CA ASP A 38 -10.83 -4.51 -16.25
C ASP A 38 -10.27 -5.74 -16.98
N ILE A 39 -9.47 -6.55 -16.28
CA ILE A 39 -8.96 -7.83 -16.80
C ILE A 39 -10.10 -8.86 -16.93
N GLU A 40 -10.96 -8.99 -15.93
CA GLU A 40 -12.10 -9.94 -15.94
C GLU A 40 -13.22 -9.54 -16.92
N GLY A 41 -13.35 -8.25 -17.26
CA GLY A 41 -14.33 -7.74 -18.22
C GLY A 41 -13.85 -7.69 -19.68
N SER A 42 -12.66 -8.24 -19.96
CA SER A 42 -12.07 -8.31 -21.31
C SER A 42 -12.26 -9.67 -21.98
N ASP A 43 -13.22 -10.48 -21.50
CA ASP A 43 -13.73 -11.71 -22.15
C ASP A 43 -15.05 -11.45 -22.91
#